data_AF-A0AAW5U3W6-F1
#
_entry.id   AF-A0AAW5U3W6-F1
#
_cell.length_a   1.000
_cell.length_b   1.000
_cell.length_c   1.000
_cell.angle_alpha   90.00
_cell.angle_beta   90.00
_cell.angle_gamma   90.00
#
_symmetry.space_group_name_H-M   'P 1'
#
loop_
_entity.id
_entity.type
_entity.pdbx_description
1 polymer ?
#
loop_
_entity_poly.entity_id
_entity_poly.type
_entity_poly.pdbx_seq_one_letter_code
_entity_poly.pdbx_strand_id
1 'polypeptide(L)'
;MKQIKLAFVLLTIMIVLGNCTFENRTTTTKMCLEDLDMNVQDTLRNVPVDSFGCHPDLIDLTGHYKLIIKEFGPWCYAQKLTNIETGKYYWFDYSTPRPIIVTAKEIIFPMEYNIVNRGVESTDTFNIIDNQLEP
;
A
#
# COMPACT_ATOMS: atom_id res chain seq x y z
N MET A 1 23.48 -19.06 -35.21
CA MET A 1 23.01 -17.66 -35.09
C MET A 1 21.61 -17.51 -34.48
N LYS A 2 20.59 -18.30 -34.87
CA LYS A 2 19.23 -18.18 -34.29
C LYS A 2 19.16 -18.49 -32.78
N GLN A 3 19.83 -19.55 -32.33
CA GLN A 3 19.85 -19.93 -30.90
C GLN A 3 20.53 -18.89 -30.00
N ILE A 4 21.58 -18.23 -30.50
CA ILE A 4 22.29 -17.17 -29.77
C ILE A 4 21.38 -15.95 -29.59
N LYS A 5 20.64 -15.55 -30.64
CA LYS A 5 19.66 -14.46 -30.54
C LYS A 5 18.54 -14.77 -29.55
N LEU A 6 18.04 -16.02 -29.53
CA LEU A 6 17.02 -16.46 -28.58
C LEU A 6 17.53 -16.41 -27.12
N ALA A 7 18.78 -16.83 -26.89
CA ALA A 7 19.41 -16.75 -25.57
C ALA A 7 19.57 -15.29 -25.09
N PHE A 8 19.96 -14.37 -25.98
CA PHE A 8 20.04 -12.94 -25.64
C PHE A 8 18.66 -12.33 -25.33
N VAL A 9 17.59 -12.75 -26.03
CA VAL A 9 16.22 -12.31 -25.74
C VAL A 9 15.75 -12.85 -24.39
N LEU A 10 16.00 -14.12 -24.08
CA LEU A 10 15.64 -14.69 -22.78
C LEU A 10 16.43 -14.07 -21.62
N LEU A 11 17.72 -13.80 -21.83
CA LEU A 11 18.58 -13.15 -20.84
C LEU A 11 18.14 -11.72 -20.56
N THR A 12 17.76 -10.96 -21.59
CA THR A 12 17.24 -9.59 -21.42
C THR A 12 15.89 -9.59 -20.71
N ILE A 13 15.00 -10.54 -20.99
CA ILE A 13 13.72 -10.70 -20.25
C ILE A 13 13.99 -11.02 -18.77
N MET A 14 14.93 -11.92 -18.46
CA MET A 14 15.29 -12.25 -17.08
C MET A 14 15.88 -11.06 -16.32
N ILE A 15 16.72 -10.23 -16.97
CA ILE A 15 17.29 -9.02 -16.37
C ILE A 15 16.21 -7.95 -16.15
N VAL A 16 15.29 -7.78 -17.10
CA VAL A 16 14.17 -6.83 -16.98
C VAL A 16 13.21 -7.25 -15.87
N LEU A 17 12.94 -8.56 -15.71
CA LEU A 17 12.13 -9.08 -14.62
C LEU A 17 12.85 -9.05 -13.27
N GLY A 18 14.18 -9.22 -13.24
CA GLY A 18 15.00 -9.18 -12.03
C GLY A 18 15.15 -7.78 -11.42
N ASN A 19 15.13 -6.72 -12.23
CA ASN A 19 15.13 -5.33 -11.77
C ASN A 19 13.73 -4.81 -11.37
N CYS A 20 12.69 -5.64 -11.49
CA CYS A 20 11.39 -5.40 -10.86
C CYS A 20 11.35 -5.98 -9.45
N THR A 21 12.45 -5.92 -8.70
CA THR A 21 12.37 -6.03 -7.25
C THR A 21 11.67 -4.77 -6.75
N PHE A 22 10.43 -4.92 -6.28
CA PHE A 22 9.74 -3.93 -5.48
C PHE A 22 10.55 -3.68 -4.20
N GLU A 23 11.65 -2.94 -4.30
CA GLU A 23 12.40 -2.45 -3.16
C GLU A 23 11.58 -1.33 -2.55
N ASN A 24 10.64 -1.75 -1.71
CA ASN A 24 10.16 -0.97 -0.59
C ASN A 24 9.81 -1.95 0.53
N ARG A 25 10.80 -2.74 0.97
CA ARG A 25 10.72 -3.45 2.24
C ARG A 25 10.98 -2.46 3.37
N THR A 26 10.12 -1.45 3.48
CA THR A 26 10.06 -0.60 4.67
C THR A 26 9.77 -1.52 5.85
N THR A 27 10.63 -1.48 6.86
CA THR A 27 10.40 -2.20 8.11
C THR A 27 9.07 -1.73 8.69
N THR A 28 8.10 -2.64 8.77
CA THR A 28 6.79 -2.35 9.34
C THR A 28 6.80 -2.72 10.82
N THR A 29 6.41 -1.79 11.68
CA THR A 29 6.06 -2.10 13.07
C THR A 29 4.60 -2.53 13.13
N LYS A 30 4.27 -3.47 14.02
CA LYS A 30 2.88 -3.89 14.25
C LYS A 30 2.36 -3.27 15.53
N MET A 31 1.14 -2.73 15.47
CA MET A 31 0.44 -2.20 16.64
C MET A 31 -1.03 -2.57 16.62
N CYS A 32 -1.65 -2.63 17.80
CA CYS A 32 -3.08 -2.79 17.95
C CYS A 32 -3.81 -1.46 17.67
N LEU A 33 -5.09 -1.51 17.30
CA LEU A 33 -5.92 -0.33 17.09
C LEU A 33 -5.89 0.60 18.31
N GLU A 34 -5.95 0.04 19.52
CA GLU A 34 -5.93 0.81 20.77
C GLU A 34 -4.67 1.63 20.98
N ASP A 35 -3.55 1.22 20.38
CA ASP A 35 -2.26 1.90 20.46
C ASP A 35 -2.07 2.95 19.36
N LEU A 36 -2.93 2.96 18.33
CA LEU A 36 -2.90 3.97 17.26
C LEU A 36 -3.37 5.33 17.76
N ASP A 37 -2.97 6.40 17.07
CA ASP A 37 -3.47 7.74 17.36
C ASP A 37 -5.00 7.80 17.35
N MET A 38 -5.58 8.53 18.29
CA MET A 38 -7.04 8.60 18.49
C MET A 38 -7.78 9.04 17.23
N ASN A 39 -7.19 9.95 16.43
CA ASN A 39 -7.78 10.37 15.17
C ASN A 39 -7.85 9.23 14.16
N VAL A 40 -6.83 8.37 14.13
CA VAL A 40 -6.80 7.18 13.27
C VAL A 40 -7.85 6.17 13.75
N GLN A 41 -7.96 5.95 15.06
CA GLN A 41 -8.98 5.06 15.63
C GLN A 41 -10.39 5.53 15.28
N ASP A 42 -10.68 6.81 15.46
CA ASP A 42 -12.00 7.38 15.18
C ASP A 42 -12.32 7.36 13.69
N THR A 43 -11.31 7.59 12.85
CA THR A 43 -11.43 7.46 11.39
C THR A 43 -11.78 6.03 10.99
N LEU A 44 -11.10 5.03 11.55
CA LEU A 44 -11.33 3.61 11.27
C LEU A 44 -12.70 3.11 11.73
N ARG A 45 -13.24 3.68 12.83
CA ARG A 45 -14.60 3.37 13.31
C ARG A 45 -15.70 4.01 12.46
N ASN A 46 -15.38 5.10 11.76
CA ASN A 46 -16.33 5.91 11.01
C ASN A 46 -15.95 6.06 9.53
N VAL A 47 -15.33 5.03 8.94
CA VAL A 47 -14.89 5.08 7.55
C VAL A 47 -16.11 5.32 6.65
N PRO A 48 -16.07 6.33 5.78
CA PRO A 48 -17.19 6.63 4.91
C PRO A 48 -17.46 5.46 3.96
N VAL A 49 -18.72 5.34 3.60
CA VAL A 49 -19.22 4.37 2.62
C VAL A 49 -19.73 5.17 1.43
N ASP A 50 -19.31 4.79 0.22
CA ASP A 50 -19.81 5.42 -0.99
C ASP A 50 -21.24 4.97 -1.34
N SER A 51 -21.80 5.53 -2.41
CA SER A 51 -23.16 5.21 -2.88
C SER A 51 -23.35 3.73 -3.26
N PHE A 52 -22.27 2.98 -3.47
CA PHE A 52 -22.28 1.56 -3.82
C PHE A 52 -22.02 0.64 -2.62
N GLY A 53 -21.85 1.20 -1.42
CA GLY A 53 -21.54 0.40 -0.23
C GLY A 53 -20.05 0.10 -0.07
N CYS A 54 -19.17 0.76 -0.82
CA CYS A 54 -17.73 0.50 -0.79
C CYS A 54 -16.98 1.51 0.10
N HIS A 55 -16.00 1.00 0.83
CA HIS A 55 -15.05 1.83 1.56
C HIS A 55 -13.92 2.31 0.65
N PRO A 56 -13.33 3.49 0.93
CA PRO A 56 -12.20 3.99 0.17
C PRO A 56 -10.96 3.11 0.35
N ASP A 57 -10.16 3.00 -0.71
CA ASP A 57 -8.89 2.26 -0.68
C ASP A 57 -7.77 3.04 0.03
N LEU A 58 -7.83 4.37 -0.02
CA LEU A 58 -6.89 5.30 0.58
C LEU A 58 -7.67 6.31 1.43
N ILE A 59 -7.24 6.49 2.67
CA ILE A 59 -7.68 7.56 3.56
C ILE A 59 -6.46 8.44 3.85
N ASP A 60 -6.37 9.55 3.14
CA ASP A 60 -5.25 10.48 3.29
C ASP A 60 -5.64 11.66 4.18
N LEU A 61 -5.12 11.67 5.41
CA LEU A 61 -5.33 12.75 6.37
C LEU A 61 -4.40 13.95 6.14
N THR A 62 -3.46 13.84 5.19
CA THR A 62 -2.53 14.92 4.82
C THR A 62 -3.02 15.68 3.59
N GLY A 63 -3.74 15.03 2.68
CA GLY A 63 -4.22 15.60 1.42
C GLY A 63 -3.17 15.64 0.30
N HIS A 64 -2.00 15.04 0.50
CA HIS A 64 -0.87 15.08 -0.41
C HIS A 64 -0.53 13.73 -1.05
N TYR A 65 -1.29 12.66 -0.81
CA TYR A 65 -1.01 11.32 -1.30
C TYR A 65 -2.04 10.84 -2.31
N LYS A 66 -1.56 10.06 -3.28
CA LYS A 66 -2.37 9.37 -4.27
C LYS A 66 -1.99 7.91 -4.34
N LEU A 67 -2.99 7.04 -4.25
CA LEU A 67 -2.83 5.60 -4.50
C LEU A 67 -3.06 5.33 -5.99
N ILE A 68 -2.10 4.66 -6.62
CA ILE A 68 -2.13 4.31 -8.04
C ILE A 68 -2.00 2.80 -8.16
N ILE A 69 -3.01 2.16 -8.74
CA ILE A 69 -2.96 0.73 -9.06
C ILE A 69 -2.09 0.56 -10.32
N LYS A 70 -1.17 -0.40 -10.28
CA LYS A 70 -0.32 -0.75 -11.42
C LYS A 70 -0.85 -2.01 -12.09
N GLU A 71 -1.08 -1.87 -13.39
CA GLU A 71 -1.72 -2.88 -14.22
C GLU A 71 -0.81 -3.25 -15.38
N PHE A 72 -0.84 -4.52 -15.77
CA PHE A 72 -0.27 -5.04 -17.00
C PHE A 72 -1.36 -5.80 -17.75
N GLY A 73 -1.96 -5.15 -18.77
CA GLY A 73 -3.18 -5.66 -19.38
C GLY A 73 -4.31 -5.74 -18.35
N PRO A 74 -5.03 -6.87 -18.23
CA PRO A 74 -6.11 -7.02 -17.24
C PRO A 74 -5.60 -7.35 -15.82
N TRP A 75 -4.28 -7.49 -15.63
CA TRP A 75 -3.70 -7.94 -14.36
C TRP A 75 -3.22 -6.77 -13.51
N CYS A 76 -3.78 -6.60 -12.32
CA CYS A 76 -3.20 -5.73 -11.30
C CYS A 76 -2.03 -6.46 -10.63
N TYR A 77 -0.84 -5.86 -10.62
CA TYR A 77 0.35 -6.51 -10.07
C TYR A 77 0.93 -5.79 -8.84
N ALA A 78 0.61 -4.51 -8.63
CA ALA A 78 1.04 -3.77 -7.46
C ALA A 78 0.22 -2.50 -7.23
N GLN A 79 0.45 -1.87 -6.07
CA GLN A 79 -0.10 -0.58 -5.72
C GLN A 79 1.04 0.38 -5.38
N LYS A 80 0.97 1.62 -5.88
CA LYS A 80 1.95 2.66 -5.63
C LYS A 80 1.28 3.84 -4.92
N LEU A 81 1.65 4.07 -3.67
CA LEU A 81 1.24 5.25 -2.92
C LEU A 81 2.30 6.34 -3.16
N THR A 82 1.91 7.48 -3.72
CA THR A 82 2.85 8.55 -4.09
C THR A 82 2.43 9.86 -3.44
N ASN A 83 3.36 10.53 -2.75
CA ASN A 83 3.21 11.90 -2.31
C ASN A 83 3.36 12.83 -3.53
N ILE A 84 2.35 13.64 -3.83
CA ILE A 84 2.29 14.48 -5.02
C ILE A 84 3.19 15.72 -4.92
N GLU A 85 3.53 16.16 -3.71
CA GLU A 85 4.38 17.33 -3.50
C GLU A 85 5.86 16.98 -3.52
N THR A 86 6.23 15.89 -2.82
CA THR A 86 7.64 15.49 -2.67
C THR A 86 8.08 14.45 -3.70
N GLY A 87 7.14 13.77 -4.36
CA GLY A 87 7.43 12.65 -5.25
C GLY A 87 7.82 11.35 -4.54
N LYS A 88 7.90 11.34 -3.20
CA LYS A 88 8.17 10.14 -2.38
C LYS A 88 7.10 9.09 -2.63
N TYR A 89 7.49 7.83 -2.71
CA TYR A 89 6.54 6.76 -2.97
C TYR A 89 6.82 5.48 -2.17
N TYR A 90 5.73 4.74 -1.96
CA TYR A 90 5.69 3.46 -1.28
C TYR A 90 5.05 2.42 -2.20
N TRP A 91 5.66 1.25 -2.26
CA TRP A 91 5.13 0.12 -3.02
C TRP A 91 4.45 -0.86 -2.08
N PHE A 92 3.29 -1.32 -2.50
CA PHE A 92 2.51 -2.34 -1.81
C PHE A 92 2.17 -3.46 -2.78
N ASP A 93 2.08 -4.67 -2.25
CA ASP A 93 1.55 -5.80 -2.99
C ASP A 93 0.10 -5.50 -3.40
N TYR A 94 -0.34 -6.04 -4.54
CA TYR A 94 -1.75 -5.90 -4.93
C TYR A 94 -2.71 -6.45 -3.85
N SER A 95 -2.28 -7.48 -3.13
CA SER A 95 -3.02 -8.11 -2.04
C SER A 95 -2.88 -7.39 -0.70
N THR A 96 -2.28 -6.20 -0.61
CA THR A 96 -2.22 -5.49 0.67
C THR A 96 -3.63 -5.14 1.15
N PRO A 97 -4.01 -5.53 2.39
CA PRO A 97 -5.32 -5.21 2.93
C PRO A 97 -5.58 -3.71 3.03
N ARG A 98 -6.86 -3.33 2.91
CA ARG A 98 -7.31 -1.94 2.79
C ARG A 98 -8.28 -1.58 3.93
N PRO A 99 -8.42 -0.29 4.29
CA PRO A 99 -7.82 0.91 3.67
C PRO A 99 -6.34 1.13 4.03
N ILE A 100 -5.59 1.79 3.15
CA ILE A 100 -4.30 2.41 3.49
C ILE A 100 -4.59 3.80 4.05
N ILE A 101 -4.10 4.08 5.26
CA ILE A 101 -4.29 5.35 5.96
C ILE A 101 -2.95 6.08 5.97
N VAL A 102 -2.96 7.36 5.62
CA VAL A 102 -1.75 8.18 5.64
C VAL A 102 -1.94 9.33 6.60
N THR A 103 -1.02 9.44 7.55
CA THR A 103 -0.90 10.57 8.46
C THR A 103 0.39 11.34 8.15
N ALA A 104 0.58 12.48 8.82
CA ALA A 104 1.83 13.22 8.71
C ALA A 104 3.04 12.38 9.15
N LYS A 105 2.87 11.44 10.10
CA LYS A 105 3.98 10.68 10.69
C LYS A 105 4.13 9.29 10.11
N GLU A 106 3.05 8.67 9.69
CA GLU A 106 3.04 7.23 9.42
C GLU A 106 2.03 6.84 8.35
N ILE A 107 2.31 5.72 7.69
CA ILE A 107 1.40 5.04 6.78
C ILE A 107 0.96 3.74 7.47
N ILE A 108 -0.34 3.58 7.62
CA ILE A 108 -0.96 2.54 8.41
C ILE A 108 -1.86 1.70 7.50
N PHE A 109 -1.78 0.39 7.57
CA PHE A 109 -2.67 -0.49 6.82
C PHE A 109 -2.93 -1.79 7.59
N PRO A 110 -4.11 -2.38 7.45
CA PRO A 110 -4.48 -3.53 8.26
C PRO A 110 -3.68 -4.80 7.91
N MET A 111 -3.56 -5.69 8.89
CA MET A 111 -3.04 -7.04 8.65
C MET A 111 -4.07 -7.97 8.01
N GLU A 112 -5.35 -7.71 8.26
CA GLU A 112 -6.46 -8.55 7.81
C GLU A 112 -7.34 -7.82 6.79
N TYR A 113 -8.00 -8.58 5.93
CA TYR A 113 -8.96 -8.03 4.98
C TYR A 113 -10.30 -7.77 5.64
N ASN A 114 -11.07 -6.83 5.07
CA ASN A 114 -12.45 -6.55 5.45
C ASN A 114 -12.64 -6.10 6.91
N ILE A 115 -11.57 -5.62 7.56
CA ILE A 115 -11.62 -5.17 8.96
C ILE A 115 -12.65 -4.04 9.18
N VAL A 116 -12.81 -3.15 8.21
CA VAL A 116 -13.78 -2.06 8.29
C VAL A 116 -15.21 -2.59 8.13
N ASN A 117 -15.44 -3.56 7.24
CA ASN A 117 -16.75 -4.16 7.01
C ASN A 117 -17.29 -4.89 8.25
N ARG A 118 -16.41 -5.55 9.02
CA ARG A 118 -16.81 -6.24 10.27
C ARG A 118 -16.94 -5.31 11.48
N GLY A 119 -16.48 -4.06 11.36
CA GLY A 119 -16.26 -3.17 12.48
C GLY A 119 -14.92 -3.45 13.16
N VAL A 120 -14.14 -2.40 13.38
CA VAL A 120 -12.80 -2.50 13.96
C VAL A 120 -12.87 -2.73 15.48
N GLU A 121 -12.03 -3.63 15.97
CA GLU A 121 -11.89 -3.98 17.40
C GLU A 121 -10.55 -3.47 17.94
N SER A 122 -10.46 -3.23 19.26
CA SER A 122 -9.26 -2.67 19.89
C SER A 122 -8.01 -3.53 19.69
N THR A 123 -8.18 -4.85 19.59
CA THR A 123 -7.10 -5.84 19.39
C THR A 123 -6.68 -6.01 17.93
N ASP A 124 -7.36 -5.35 16.99
CA ASP A 124 -7.05 -5.45 15.57
C ASP A 124 -5.67 -4.90 15.28
N THR A 125 -4.88 -5.64 14.49
CA THR A 125 -3.47 -5.31 14.27
C THR A 125 -3.25 -4.62 12.93
N PHE A 126 -2.40 -3.60 12.94
CA PHE A 126 -2.04 -2.80 11.79
C PHE A 126 -0.52 -2.79 11.58
N ASN A 127 -0.11 -2.75 10.31
CA ASN A 127 1.27 -2.49 9.93
C ASN A 127 1.46 -0.97 9.83
N ILE A 128 2.58 -0.50 10.37
CA ILE A 128 2.96 0.90 10.41
C ILE A 128 4.29 1.09 9.72
N ILE A 129 4.33 2.01 8.77
CA ILE A 129 5.54 2.50 8.11
C ILE A 129 5.77 3.93 8.57
N ASP A 130 6.96 4.25 9.05
CA ASP A 130 7.34 5.62 9.33
C ASP A 130 7.38 6.44 8.02
N ASN A 131 6.55 7.48 7.95
CA ASN A 131 6.43 8.35 6.79
C ASN A 131 7.57 9.41 6.76
N GLN A 132 8.26 9.61 7.88
CA GLN A 132 9.34 10.58 8.07
C GLN A 132 10.73 10.02 7.76
N LEU A 133 10.91 8.69 7.75
CA LEU A 133 12.19 8.10 7.34
C LEU A 133 12.42 8.37 5.84
N GLU A 134 13.38 9.24 5.55
CA GLU A 134 13.94 9.50 4.21
C GLU A 134 14.75 8.28 3.70
N PRO A 135 14.95 8.16 2.37
CA PRO A 135 15.45 6.94 1.70
C PRO A 135 16.81 6.43 2.18
#